data_AF-A0A4U0VJJ4-F1
#
_entry.id   AF-A0A4U0VJJ4-F1
#
_cell.length_a   1.000
_cell.length_b   1.000
_cell.length_c   1.000
_cell.angle_alpha   90.00
_cell.angle_beta   90.00
_cell.angle_gamma   90.00
#
_symmetry.space_group_name_H-M   'P 1'
#
loop_
_entity.id
_entity.type
_entity.pdbx_description
1 polymer ?
#
loop_
_entity_poly.entity_id
_entity_poly.type
_entity_poly.pdbx_seq_one_letter_code
_entity_poly.pdbx_strand_id
1 'polypeptide(L)'
;MLGTELQTQTVFSQLRQQGLPFPIVQLNYRLSPSQPFPTPVHDVLRGYDWIKEHLLPKRAIALAGRPQQMSRLAICGELLGGGLAAMLALTECRVGQPGIVAAALSNPLVDWVDFKGDLAKTVTTASAPVAFKAASNALTTELQALRSKLFRKPEHYFDPFASPMLFLRLPGGAIPAAPPDVPTDDMEHLTQLNREEFRYVSEPAQEEAKPLRKTSKRYPSPLLGLRLPAFHIHAGKSSSLLFGQAEEFTRRLRQAHVRQAGELEFGRKVLDEDEIDEMNESERREIAQREMEARKKVQLSVSQDLGMWDASPEGRARVAEMAKWVSDALR
;
A
#
# COMPACT_ATOMS: atom_id res chain seq x y z
N MET A 1 -5.76 7.39 -19.82
CA MET A 1 -5.89 8.59 -18.98
C MET A 1 -6.48 8.15 -17.64
N LEU A 2 -5.66 7.78 -16.66
CA LEU A 2 -6.12 7.25 -15.37
C LEU A 2 -6.02 8.33 -14.31
N GLY A 3 -7.16 8.85 -13.87
CA GLY A 3 -7.25 10.05 -13.05
C GLY A 3 -7.08 11.29 -13.92
N THR A 4 -8.10 11.65 -14.70
CA THR A 4 -8.16 13.02 -15.22
C THR A 4 -8.24 13.98 -14.02
N GLU A 5 -7.68 15.18 -14.13
CA GLU A 5 -7.80 16.21 -13.09
C GLU A 5 -9.26 16.41 -12.66
N LEU A 6 -10.20 16.22 -13.60
CA LEU A 6 -11.64 16.16 -13.34
C LEU A 6 -12.06 15.07 -12.35
N GLN A 7 -11.52 13.84 -12.42
CA GLN A 7 -11.88 12.76 -11.49
C GLN A 7 -11.38 13.05 -10.07
N THR A 8 -10.15 13.54 -9.93
CA THR A 8 -9.61 13.89 -8.60
C THR A 8 -10.35 15.10 -7.99
N GLN A 9 -10.64 16.13 -8.80
CA GLN A 9 -11.49 17.25 -8.38
C GLN A 9 -12.90 16.77 -8.00
N THR A 10 -13.42 15.76 -8.70
CA THR A 10 -14.71 15.15 -8.39
C THR A 10 -14.70 14.51 -7.00
N VAL A 11 -13.76 13.63 -6.67
CA VAL A 11 -13.71 12.98 -5.34
C VAL A 11 -13.52 13.99 -4.21
N PHE A 12 -12.61 14.95 -4.37
CA PHE A 12 -12.39 15.99 -3.37
C PHE A 12 -13.65 16.85 -3.16
N SER A 13 -14.36 17.20 -4.23
CA SER A 13 -15.63 17.93 -4.14
C SER A 13 -16.72 17.10 -3.44
N GLN A 14 -16.81 15.80 -3.73
CA GLN A 14 -17.74 14.88 -3.08
C GLN A 14 -17.46 14.76 -1.58
N LEU A 15 -16.18 14.65 -1.18
CA LEU A 15 -15.78 14.61 0.23
C LEU A 15 -16.14 15.91 0.96
N ARG A 16 -15.95 17.08 0.33
CA ARG A 16 -16.37 18.36 0.91
C ARG A 16 -17.88 18.44 1.13
N GLN A 17 -18.68 17.85 0.26
CA GLN A 17 -20.14 17.80 0.39
C GLN A 17 -20.61 16.92 1.58
N GLN A 18 -19.76 16.00 2.07
CA GLN A 18 -20.10 15.17 3.24
C GLN A 18 -20.12 15.95 4.56
N GLY A 19 -19.65 17.21 4.59
CA GLY A 19 -19.71 18.06 5.79
C GLY A 19 -18.88 17.50 6.96
N LEU A 20 -17.72 16.90 6.67
CA LEU A 20 -16.85 16.30 7.67
C LEU A 20 -16.35 17.36 8.66
N PRO A 21 -16.27 17.06 9.98
CA PRO A 21 -15.88 18.01 11.01
C PRO A 21 -14.37 18.29 11.07
N PHE A 22 -13.59 17.74 10.15
CA PHE A 22 -12.13 17.85 10.08
C PHE A 22 -11.68 18.43 8.72
N PRO A 23 -10.54 19.15 8.69
CA PRO A 23 -10.00 19.68 7.45
C PRO A 23 -9.58 18.57 6.50
N ILE A 24 -9.89 18.74 5.21
CA ILE A 24 -9.48 17.84 4.14
C ILE A 24 -8.33 18.51 3.39
N VAL A 25 -7.20 17.80 3.26
CA VAL A 25 -6.03 18.28 2.53
C VAL A 25 -5.80 17.40 1.31
N GLN A 26 -5.75 18.01 0.12
CA GLN A 26 -5.40 17.32 -1.11
C GLN A 26 -3.93 17.59 -1.45
N LEU A 27 -3.13 16.53 -1.57
CA LEU A 27 -1.74 16.62 -2.00
C LEU A 27 -1.66 16.56 -3.52
N ASN A 28 -1.28 17.67 -4.15
CA ASN A 28 -1.06 17.75 -5.60
C ASN A 28 0.39 17.36 -5.93
N TYR A 29 0.71 16.07 -5.73
CA TYR A 29 2.03 15.53 -6.02
C TYR A 29 2.29 15.52 -7.53
N ARG A 30 3.56 15.68 -7.93
CA ARG A 30 3.95 15.61 -9.34
C ARG A 30 3.87 14.18 -9.82
N LEU A 31 3.17 13.97 -10.93
CA LEU A 31 3.12 12.69 -11.62
C LEU A 31 3.11 12.92 -13.12
N SER A 32 4.26 12.71 -13.75
CA SER A 32 4.41 12.80 -15.21
C SER A 32 5.56 11.91 -15.67
N PRO A 33 5.62 11.55 -16.97
CA PRO A 33 6.79 10.87 -17.52
C PRO A 33 8.10 11.67 -17.34
N SER A 34 8.01 13.01 -17.24
CA SER A 34 9.15 13.87 -16.93
C SER A 34 9.54 13.89 -15.45
N GLN A 35 8.65 13.44 -14.56
CA GLN A 35 8.85 13.33 -13.11
C GLN A 35 8.58 11.88 -12.67
N PRO A 36 9.43 10.92 -13.07
CA PRO A 36 9.26 9.51 -12.72
C PRO A 36 9.45 9.27 -11.21
N PHE A 37 9.12 8.06 -10.76
CA PHE A 37 9.50 7.61 -9.41
C PHE A 37 11.02 7.77 -9.19
N PRO A 38 11.43 8.20 -7.97
CA PRO A 38 10.66 8.35 -6.74
C PRO A 38 10.03 9.75 -6.50
N THR A 39 9.96 10.63 -7.50
CA THR A 39 9.47 12.02 -7.31
C THR A 39 8.09 12.11 -6.63
N PRO A 40 7.06 11.33 -7.04
CA PRO A 40 5.75 11.38 -6.38
C PRO A 40 5.80 10.95 -4.90
N VAL A 41 6.70 10.04 -4.54
CA VAL A 41 6.91 9.58 -3.15
C VAL A 41 7.44 10.73 -2.31
N HIS A 42 8.47 11.42 -2.79
CA HIS A 42 9.07 12.56 -2.09
C HIS A 42 8.06 13.70 -1.90
N ASP A 43 7.24 13.99 -2.91
CA ASP A 43 6.21 15.04 -2.83
C ASP A 43 5.16 14.72 -1.77
N VAL A 44 4.69 13.46 -1.71
CA VAL A 44 3.69 13.03 -0.74
C VAL A 44 4.26 13.00 0.69
N LEU A 45 5.49 12.52 0.87
CA LEU A 45 6.19 12.58 2.17
C LEU A 45 6.38 14.02 2.63
N ARG A 46 6.86 14.90 1.75
CA ARG A 46 7.04 16.33 2.08
C ARG A 46 5.72 17.01 2.40
N GLY A 47 4.64 16.67 1.68
CA GLY A 47 3.29 17.14 1.96
C GLY A 47 2.79 16.67 3.33
N TYR A 48 3.01 15.39 3.67
CA TYR A 48 2.70 14.84 4.99
C TYR A 48 3.46 15.56 6.10
N ASP A 49 4.77 15.74 5.96
CA ASP A 49 5.60 16.47 6.93
C ASP A 49 5.10 17.89 7.12
N TRP A 50 4.78 18.58 6.02
CA TRP A 50 4.23 19.94 6.08
C TRP A 50 2.91 19.97 6.85
N ILE A 51 1.98 19.04 6.60
CA ILE A 51 0.71 18.94 7.35
C ILE A 51 0.99 18.71 8.84
N LYS A 52 1.89 17.78 9.15
CA LYS A 52 2.29 17.44 10.52
C LYS A 52 2.90 18.65 11.25
N GLU A 53 3.71 19.43 10.56
CA GLU A 53 4.38 20.61 11.07
C GLU A 53 3.52 21.86 11.15
N HIS A 54 2.43 21.99 10.38
CA HIS A 54 1.70 23.27 10.27
C HIS A 54 0.24 23.17 10.68
N LEU A 55 -0.42 22.02 10.49
CA LEU A 55 -1.85 21.87 10.72
C LEU A 55 -2.17 21.12 12.02
N LEU A 56 -1.23 20.35 12.55
CA LEU A 56 -1.44 19.63 13.81
C LEU A 56 -1.12 20.53 15.01
N PRO A 57 -1.95 20.53 16.05
CA PRO A 57 -1.68 21.26 17.28
C PRO A 57 -0.30 20.91 17.87
N LYS A 58 0.65 21.86 17.81
CA LYS A 58 1.97 21.72 18.42
C LYS A 58 1.84 21.87 19.93
N ARG A 59 1.46 20.79 20.61
CA ARG A 59 1.18 20.76 22.05
C ARG A 59 0.07 21.77 22.40
N ALA A 60 -1.18 21.30 22.45
CA ALA A 60 -2.09 21.92 23.41
C ALA A 60 -1.34 21.94 24.75
N ILE A 61 -1.14 23.13 25.33
CA ILE A 61 -0.58 23.32 26.67
C ILE A 61 -1.18 22.19 27.51
N ALA A 62 -0.33 21.32 28.04
CA ALA A 62 -0.76 20.21 28.86
C ALA A 62 -1.37 20.80 30.12
N LEU A 63 -2.63 21.22 30.06
CA LEU A 63 -3.41 21.50 31.24
C LEU A 63 -3.44 20.20 32.01
N ALA A 64 -2.88 20.22 33.23
CA ALA A 64 -2.89 19.09 34.13
C ALA A 64 -4.33 18.55 34.22
N GLY A 65 -4.52 17.28 33.86
CA GLY A 65 -5.81 16.60 33.90
C GLY A 65 -6.52 16.36 32.56
N ARG A 66 -6.02 16.87 31.42
CA ARG A 66 -6.51 16.43 30.09
C ARG A 66 -5.59 15.38 29.48
N PRO A 67 -6.13 14.27 28.94
CA PRO A 67 -5.31 13.31 28.20
C PRO A 67 -4.61 14.05 27.05
N GLN A 68 -3.33 13.74 26.80
CA GLN A 68 -2.64 14.25 25.61
C GLN A 68 -3.41 13.77 24.38
N GLN A 69 -4.24 14.64 23.81
CA GLN A 69 -4.98 14.33 22.60
C GLN A 69 -4.00 14.42 21.44
N MET A 70 -3.35 13.29 21.15
CA MET A 70 -2.44 13.20 20.02
C MET A 70 -3.21 13.42 18.72
N SER A 71 -2.68 14.28 17.86
CA SER A 71 -3.35 14.61 16.61
C SER A 71 -3.40 13.38 15.72
N ARG A 72 -4.61 13.04 15.28
CA ARG A 72 -4.90 11.85 14.48
C ARG A 72 -5.06 12.26 13.03
N LEU A 73 -4.42 11.54 12.12
CA LEU A 73 -4.57 11.74 10.69
C LEU A 73 -5.20 10.50 10.08
N ALA A 74 -6.10 10.72 9.14
CA ALA A 74 -6.56 9.70 8.23
C ALA A 74 -6.10 10.05 6.84
N ILE A 75 -5.81 9.03 6.05
CA ILE A 75 -5.44 9.19 4.65
C ILE A 75 -6.43 8.42 3.78
N CYS A 76 -6.65 8.92 2.57
CA CYS A 76 -7.41 8.20 1.57
C CYS A 76 -6.79 8.34 0.19
N GLY A 77 -6.96 7.34 -0.66
CA GLY A 77 -6.42 7.38 -2.01
C GLY A 77 -6.99 6.29 -2.91
N GLU A 78 -6.98 6.57 -4.22
CA GLU A 78 -7.41 5.65 -5.26
C GLU A 78 -6.26 5.36 -6.24
N LEU A 79 -6.19 4.14 -6.78
CA LEU A 79 -5.17 3.70 -7.77
C LEU A 79 -3.74 4.01 -7.29
N LEU A 80 -3.01 4.86 -8.02
CA LEU A 80 -1.65 5.29 -7.67
C LEU A 80 -1.64 6.09 -6.36
N GLY A 81 -2.64 6.96 -6.15
CA GLY A 81 -2.82 7.66 -4.88
C GLY A 81 -3.14 6.71 -3.74
N GLY A 82 -3.82 5.58 -4.02
CA GLY A 82 -4.03 4.50 -3.08
C GLY A 82 -2.73 3.77 -2.70
N GLY A 83 -1.82 3.58 -3.67
CA GLY A 83 -0.47 3.08 -3.42
C GLY A 83 0.37 4.03 -2.55
N LEU A 84 0.39 5.32 -2.89
CA LEU A 84 1.10 6.35 -2.10
C LEU A 84 0.50 6.50 -0.70
N ALA A 85 -0.82 6.43 -0.56
CA ALA A 85 -1.49 6.39 0.74
C ALA A 85 -1.08 5.13 1.52
N ALA A 86 -1.10 3.95 0.90
CA ALA A 86 -0.63 2.72 1.55
C ALA A 86 0.83 2.84 2.03
N MET A 87 1.71 3.43 1.22
CA MET A 87 3.10 3.72 1.60
C MET A 87 3.17 4.58 2.86
N LEU A 88 2.45 5.71 2.91
CA LEU A 88 2.41 6.58 4.09
C LEU A 88 1.83 5.84 5.31
N ALA A 89 0.73 5.10 5.15
CA ALA A 89 0.11 4.36 6.25
C ALA A 89 1.05 3.31 6.85
N LEU A 90 1.90 2.68 6.03
CA LEU A 90 2.86 1.69 6.49
C LEU A 90 4.06 2.32 7.19
N THR A 91 4.45 3.54 6.81
CA THR A 91 5.73 4.17 7.24
C THR A 91 5.56 5.27 8.30
N GLU A 92 4.43 5.97 8.30
CA GLU A 92 4.14 7.15 9.13
C GLU A 92 3.07 6.90 10.21
N CYS A 93 3.05 5.69 10.76
CA CYS A 93 2.14 5.24 11.82
C CYS A 93 2.89 4.97 13.14
N ARG A 94 3.26 6.02 13.89
CA ARG A 94 4.03 5.90 15.15
C ARG A 94 3.14 5.97 16.38
N VAL A 95 3.42 5.13 17.38
CA VAL A 95 2.77 5.19 18.70
C VAL A 95 3.32 6.38 19.48
N GLY A 96 2.45 7.14 20.14
CA GLY A 96 2.90 8.26 20.98
C GLY A 96 3.41 9.47 20.19
N GLN A 97 3.09 9.55 18.90
CA GLN A 97 3.32 10.74 18.08
C GLN A 97 2.11 11.02 17.18
N PRO A 98 1.93 12.27 16.71
CA PRO A 98 0.98 12.54 15.64
C PRO A 98 1.31 11.69 14.42
N GLY A 99 0.31 10.96 13.94
CA GLY A 99 0.50 9.90 12.96
C GLY A 99 -0.80 9.45 12.30
N ILE A 100 -0.65 8.57 11.32
CA ILE A 100 -1.78 8.04 10.57
C ILE A 100 -2.44 6.92 11.39
N VAL A 101 -3.73 7.07 11.69
CA VAL A 101 -4.53 6.11 12.48
C VAL A 101 -5.49 5.30 11.61
N ALA A 102 -5.83 5.82 10.42
CA ALA A 102 -6.76 5.20 9.49
C ALA A 102 -6.34 5.45 8.04
N ALA A 103 -6.49 4.43 7.18
CA ALA A 103 -6.18 4.50 5.77
C ALA A 103 -7.31 3.88 4.94
N ALA A 104 -7.97 4.70 4.11
CA ALA A 104 -9.03 4.26 3.22
C ALA A 104 -8.54 4.20 1.77
N LEU A 105 -8.51 3.02 1.17
CA LEU A 105 -7.88 2.77 -0.12
C LEU A 105 -8.91 2.23 -1.12
N SER A 106 -9.00 2.81 -2.32
CA SER A 106 -9.84 2.31 -3.41
C SER A 106 -9.00 1.80 -4.57
N ASN A 107 -9.22 0.54 -4.97
CA ASN A 107 -8.48 -0.16 -6.01
C ASN A 107 -6.97 0.17 -5.98
N PRO A 108 -6.29 0.04 -4.83
CA PRO A 108 -4.96 0.59 -4.66
C PRO A 108 -3.94 -0.21 -5.49
N LEU A 109 -3.08 0.51 -6.20
CA LEU A 109 -1.96 -0.09 -6.91
C LEU A 109 -0.77 -0.19 -5.96
N VAL A 110 -0.57 -1.38 -5.38
CA VAL A 110 0.37 -1.61 -4.27
C VAL A 110 1.57 -2.47 -4.67
N ASP A 111 1.57 -3.06 -5.87
CA ASP A 111 2.67 -3.83 -6.41
C ASP A 111 2.92 -3.52 -7.89
N TRP A 112 4.06 -2.91 -8.19
CA TRP A 112 4.53 -2.69 -9.56
C TRP A 112 5.30 -3.86 -10.14
N VAL A 113 5.72 -4.84 -9.35
CA VAL A 113 6.47 -6.00 -9.83
C VAL A 113 5.54 -6.94 -10.58
N ASP A 114 4.46 -7.34 -9.93
CA ASP A 114 3.50 -8.36 -10.39
C ASP A 114 2.34 -7.75 -11.20
N PHE A 115 2.61 -7.44 -12.47
CA PHE A 115 1.58 -7.03 -13.45
C PHE A 115 1.13 -8.17 -14.36
N LYS A 116 1.96 -9.20 -14.51
CA LYS A 116 1.65 -10.40 -15.28
C LYS A 116 1.05 -11.39 -14.31
N GLY A 117 -0.18 -11.15 -13.90
CA GLY A 117 -0.83 -11.93 -12.87
C GLY A 117 -0.73 -13.43 -13.14
N ASP A 118 0.12 -14.13 -12.40
CA ASP A 118 -0.08 -15.56 -12.16
C ASP A 118 -1.39 -15.77 -11.35
N LEU A 119 -1.97 -14.70 -10.79
CA LEU A 119 -3.34 -14.62 -10.27
C LEU A 119 -4.43 -14.61 -11.35
N ALA A 120 -4.10 -14.44 -12.64
CA ALA A 120 -5.07 -14.57 -13.72
C ALA A 120 -5.55 -16.01 -13.91
N LYS A 121 -4.88 -17.00 -13.30
CA LYS A 121 -5.27 -18.42 -13.36
C LYS A 121 -6.43 -18.78 -12.42
N THR A 122 -6.77 -17.94 -11.43
CA THR A 122 -7.75 -18.30 -10.39
C THR A 122 -9.11 -17.59 -10.51
N VAL A 123 -9.28 -16.62 -11.42
CA VAL A 123 -10.56 -15.93 -11.59
C VAL A 123 -10.98 -15.90 -13.06
N THR A 124 -11.31 -17.06 -13.60
CA THR A 124 -12.25 -17.14 -14.73
C THR A 124 -13.63 -16.72 -14.24
N THR A 125 -13.87 -15.42 -14.06
CA THR A 125 -15.23 -14.88 -13.88
C THR A 125 -15.98 -14.99 -15.20
N ALA A 126 -16.63 -16.15 -15.39
CA ALA A 126 -17.57 -16.39 -16.47
C ALA A 126 -18.81 -15.47 -16.40
N SER A 127 -19.03 -14.74 -15.30
CA SER A 127 -20.28 -14.00 -15.03
C SER A 127 -20.19 -12.46 -15.08
N ALA A 128 -19.02 -11.85 -15.24
CA ALA A 128 -18.95 -10.38 -15.31
C ALA A 128 -19.45 -9.86 -16.67
N PRO A 129 -20.30 -8.80 -16.70
CA PRO A 129 -20.77 -8.19 -17.94
C PRO A 129 -19.64 -7.79 -18.88
N VAL A 130 -19.85 -7.98 -20.19
CA VAL A 130 -18.84 -7.73 -21.25
C VAL A 130 -18.25 -6.32 -21.18
N ALA A 131 -19.08 -5.32 -20.86
CA ALA A 131 -18.66 -3.93 -20.72
C ALA A 131 -17.60 -3.72 -19.61
N PHE A 132 -17.77 -4.36 -18.45
CA PHE A 132 -16.82 -4.25 -17.35
C PHE A 132 -15.50 -4.96 -17.66
N LYS A 133 -15.55 -6.08 -18.38
CA LYS A 133 -14.35 -6.78 -18.87
C LYS A 133 -13.55 -5.90 -19.83
N ALA A 134 -14.20 -5.22 -20.77
CA ALA A 134 -13.55 -4.31 -21.70
C ALA A 134 -12.88 -3.12 -20.98
N ALA A 135 -13.61 -2.48 -20.05
CA ALA A 135 -13.07 -1.37 -19.25
C ALA A 135 -11.89 -1.81 -18.36
N SER A 136 -11.97 -2.99 -17.77
CA SER A 136 -10.90 -3.59 -16.96
C SER A 136 -9.64 -3.89 -17.77
N ASN A 137 -9.79 -4.43 -18.98
CA ASN A 137 -8.67 -4.70 -19.88
C ASN A 137 -8.02 -3.39 -20.36
N ALA A 138 -8.83 -2.36 -20.66
CA ALA A 138 -8.32 -1.05 -21.02
C ALA A 138 -7.51 -0.43 -19.88
N LEU A 139 -8.05 -0.44 -18.65
CA LEU A 139 -7.36 0.00 -17.43
C LEU A 139 -6.04 -0.74 -17.24
N THR A 140 -6.03 -2.07 -17.37
CA THR A 140 -4.83 -2.90 -17.21
C THR A 140 -3.77 -2.54 -18.25
N THR A 141 -4.18 -2.37 -19.51
CA THR A 141 -3.28 -1.98 -20.61
C THR A 141 -2.69 -0.59 -20.38
N GLU A 142 -3.51 0.36 -19.91
CA GLU A 142 -3.06 1.70 -19.58
C GLU A 142 -2.07 1.71 -18.41
N LEU A 143 -2.34 0.95 -17.34
CA LEU A 143 -1.41 0.82 -16.20
C LEU A 143 -0.08 0.20 -16.64
N GLN A 144 -0.12 -0.80 -17.51
CA GLN A 144 1.10 -1.42 -18.06
C GLN A 144 1.90 -0.45 -18.94
N ALA A 145 1.23 0.36 -19.76
CA ALA A 145 1.86 1.41 -20.55
C ALA A 145 2.40 2.56 -19.67
N LEU A 146 1.76 2.83 -18.53
CA LEU A 146 2.20 3.84 -17.58
C LEU A 146 3.42 3.37 -16.78
N ARG A 147 3.50 2.07 -16.46
CA ARG A 147 4.65 1.46 -15.76
C ARG A 147 5.98 1.75 -16.46
N SER A 148 6.06 1.65 -17.79
CA SER A 148 7.30 1.96 -18.52
C SER A 148 7.62 3.45 -18.60
N LYS A 149 6.65 4.33 -18.35
CA LYS A 149 6.83 5.80 -18.38
C LYS A 149 7.16 6.37 -17.00
N LEU A 150 6.65 5.76 -15.94
CA LEU A 150 6.84 6.23 -14.56
C LEU A 150 8.13 5.74 -13.92
N PHE A 151 8.77 4.70 -14.46
CA PHE A 151 10.00 4.16 -13.93
C PHE A 151 11.08 4.17 -15.00
N ARG A 152 12.26 4.71 -14.64
CA ARG A 152 13.42 4.76 -15.54
C ARG A 152 13.98 3.37 -15.82
N LYS A 153 14.00 2.51 -14.80
CA LYS A 153 14.60 1.17 -14.83
C LYS A 153 13.63 0.14 -14.26
N PRO A 154 13.61 -1.10 -14.77
CA PRO A 154 12.75 -2.17 -14.24
C PRO A 154 13.05 -2.55 -12.78
N GLU A 155 14.26 -2.33 -12.30
CA GLU A 155 14.62 -2.57 -10.89
C GLU A 155 13.87 -1.62 -9.94
N HIS A 156 13.46 -0.44 -10.40
CA HIS A 156 12.71 0.52 -9.57
C HIS A 156 11.28 0.04 -9.25
N TYR A 157 10.74 -0.94 -9.97
CA TYR A 157 9.46 -1.57 -9.59
C TYR A 157 9.54 -2.24 -8.21
N PHE A 158 10.74 -2.63 -7.78
CA PHE A 158 11.02 -3.35 -6.55
C PHE A 158 11.27 -2.43 -5.35
N ASP A 159 11.18 -1.10 -5.53
CA ASP A 159 11.22 -0.14 -4.43
C ASP A 159 9.96 -0.30 -3.55
N PRO A 160 10.09 -0.60 -2.24
CA PRO A 160 8.95 -0.70 -1.33
C PRO A 160 8.12 0.59 -1.21
N PHE A 161 8.71 1.76 -1.45
CA PHE A 161 7.98 3.03 -1.41
C PHE A 161 7.11 3.25 -2.66
N ALA A 162 7.50 2.69 -3.80
CA ALA A 162 6.67 2.66 -5.00
C ALA A 162 5.67 1.49 -4.98
N SER A 163 6.09 0.34 -4.43
CA SER A 163 5.33 -0.91 -4.31
C SER A 163 5.14 -1.30 -2.82
N PRO A 164 4.19 -0.68 -2.10
CA PRO A 164 3.94 -0.90 -0.67
C PRO A 164 3.79 -2.37 -0.24
N MET A 165 3.33 -3.24 -1.14
CA MET A 165 3.25 -4.69 -0.91
C MET A 165 4.60 -5.29 -0.47
N LEU A 166 5.72 -4.73 -0.91
CA LEU A 166 7.07 -5.22 -0.65
C LEU A 166 7.58 -4.94 0.77
N PHE A 167 6.89 -4.09 1.54
CA PHE A 167 7.09 -4.03 3.00
C PHE A 167 6.59 -5.31 3.67
N LEU A 168 5.50 -5.89 3.16
CA LEU A 168 4.80 -7.01 3.80
C LEU A 168 5.19 -8.38 3.22
N ARG A 169 5.81 -8.43 2.03
CA ARG A 169 6.28 -9.69 1.41
C ARG A 169 7.48 -9.51 0.49
N LEU A 170 8.10 -10.63 0.12
CA LEU A 170 9.08 -10.69 -0.97
C LEU A 170 8.38 -10.53 -2.33
N PRO A 171 9.08 -9.99 -3.35
CA PRO A 171 8.52 -9.77 -4.69
C PRO A 171 8.17 -11.07 -5.43
N GLY A 172 8.83 -12.19 -5.09
CA GLY A 172 8.59 -13.50 -5.73
C GLY A 172 9.01 -13.59 -7.20
N GLY A 173 9.89 -12.69 -7.64
CA GLY A 173 10.55 -12.73 -8.93
C GLY A 173 11.99 -12.23 -8.77
N ALA A 174 12.88 -12.67 -9.65
CA ALA A 174 14.23 -12.14 -9.70
C ALA A 174 14.17 -10.65 -10.10
N ILE A 175 14.96 -9.82 -9.44
CA ILE A 175 15.17 -8.43 -9.86
C ILE A 175 15.85 -8.54 -11.23
N PRO A 176 15.29 -7.93 -12.30
CA PRO A 176 15.94 -7.92 -13.60
C PRO A 176 17.38 -7.45 -13.44
N ALA A 177 18.35 -8.21 -13.97
CA ALA A 177 19.73 -7.78 -13.96
C ALA A 177 19.79 -6.40 -14.64
N ALA A 178 20.53 -5.47 -14.03
CA ALA A 178 20.79 -4.17 -14.65
C ALA A 178 21.30 -4.43 -16.08
N PRO A 179 20.69 -3.83 -17.11
CA PRO A 179 21.14 -4.05 -18.47
C PRO A 179 22.64 -3.73 -18.57
N PRO A 180 23.43 -4.54 -19.30
CA PRO A 180 24.81 -4.18 -19.54
C PRO A 180 24.84 -2.86 -20.34
N ASP A 181 25.55 -1.90 -19.77
CA ASP A 181 26.18 -0.72 -20.37
C ASP A 181 25.54 0.67 -20.29
N VAL A 182 26.48 1.61 -20.09
CA VAL A 182 26.46 3.06 -19.94
C VAL A 182 25.94 3.58 -18.59
N PRO A 183 26.85 4.03 -17.68
CA PRO A 183 26.46 4.77 -16.49
C PRO A 183 25.57 5.93 -16.88
N THR A 184 24.37 6.00 -16.29
CA THR A 184 23.40 7.05 -16.64
C THR A 184 23.66 8.34 -15.84
N ASP A 185 24.43 8.24 -14.76
CA ASP A 185 24.91 9.36 -13.94
C ASP A 185 26.30 9.07 -13.30
N ASP A 186 26.90 10.09 -12.70
CA ASP A 186 28.25 10.02 -12.09
C ASP A 186 28.32 9.07 -10.89
N MET A 187 27.22 8.89 -10.15
CA MET A 187 27.17 7.96 -9.02
C MET A 187 27.18 6.51 -9.51
N GLU A 188 26.50 6.21 -10.61
CA GLU A 188 26.57 4.92 -11.27
C GLU A 188 27.97 4.65 -11.83
N HIS A 189 28.63 5.66 -12.36
CA HIS A 189 30.01 5.53 -12.85
C HIS A 189 30.96 5.17 -11.70
N LEU A 190 30.86 5.86 -10.56
CA LEU A 190 31.64 5.54 -9.36
C LEU A 190 31.33 4.15 -8.80
N THR A 191 30.06 3.73 -8.82
CA THR A 191 29.64 2.41 -8.35
C THR A 191 30.14 1.30 -9.27
N GLN A 192 30.19 1.55 -10.59
CA GLN A 192 30.78 0.64 -11.58
C GLN A 192 32.29 0.49 -11.38
N LEU A 193 33.03 1.59 -11.25
CA LEU A 193 34.47 1.57 -10.98
C LEU A 193 34.80 0.79 -9.70
N ASN A 194 34.02 1.00 -8.62
CA ASN A 194 34.17 0.25 -7.38
C ASN A 194 33.89 -1.26 -7.58
N ARG A 195 32.84 -1.62 -8.34
CA ARG A 195 32.57 -3.02 -8.69
C ARG A 195 33.68 -3.68 -9.53
N GLU A 196 34.30 -2.92 -10.42
CA GLU A 196 35.43 -3.39 -11.24
C GLU A 196 36.68 -3.61 -10.39
N GLU A 197 36.96 -2.71 -9.43
CA GLU A 197 38.07 -2.86 -8.48
C GLU A 197 37.93 -4.14 -7.62
N PHE A 198 36.70 -4.49 -7.21
CA PHE A 198 36.42 -5.73 -6.47
C PHE A 198 36.34 -7.00 -7.33
N ARG A 199 36.10 -6.90 -8.64
CA ARG A 199 36.01 -8.08 -9.54
C ARG A 199 37.34 -8.82 -9.70
N TYR A 200 38.46 -8.17 -9.42
CA TYR A 200 39.78 -8.81 -9.47
C TYR A 200 40.02 -9.84 -8.35
N VAL A 201 39.07 -10.03 -7.41
CA VAL A 201 39.23 -10.92 -6.25
C VAL A 201 38.34 -12.17 -6.31
N SER A 202 37.36 -12.27 -7.22
CA SER A 202 36.47 -13.45 -7.29
C SER A 202 35.82 -13.63 -8.66
N GLU A 203 36.07 -14.76 -9.32
CA GLU A 203 35.28 -15.18 -10.50
C GLU A 203 33.83 -15.52 -10.06
N PRO A 204 32.79 -15.03 -10.75
CA PRO A 204 31.42 -15.35 -10.38
C PRO A 204 31.04 -16.73 -10.94
N ALA A 205 30.77 -17.68 -10.04
CA ALA A 205 30.07 -18.91 -10.39
C ALA A 205 28.64 -18.55 -10.88
N GLN A 206 28.26 -19.03 -12.06
CA GLN A 206 26.90 -18.92 -12.58
C GLN A 206 25.98 -19.87 -11.78
N GLU A 207 25.40 -19.40 -10.68
CA GLU A 207 24.30 -20.09 -10.02
C GLU A 207 22.99 -19.85 -10.81
N GLU A 208 22.38 -20.93 -11.30
CA GLU A 208 21.03 -20.91 -11.87
C GLU A 208 20.04 -20.35 -10.83
N ALA A 209 19.40 -19.23 -11.15
CA ALA A 209 18.49 -18.54 -10.25
C ALA A 209 17.22 -19.39 -9.99
N LYS A 210 17.15 -20.03 -8.83
CA LYS A 210 15.92 -20.70 -8.35
C LYS A 210 14.76 -19.69 -8.30
N PRO A 211 13.51 -20.09 -8.65
CA PRO A 211 12.37 -19.20 -8.58
C PRO A 211 12.14 -18.73 -7.13
N LEU A 212 12.27 -17.42 -6.92
CA LEU A 212 12.03 -16.77 -5.63
C LEU A 212 10.54 -16.83 -5.29
N ARG A 213 10.18 -17.24 -4.07
CA ARG A 213 8.78 -17.35 -3.62
C ARG A 213 8.27 -16.04 -2.99
N LYS A 214 6.98 -15.75 -3.16
CA LYS A 214 6.27 -14.62 -2.49
C LYS A 214 6.00 -14.93 -1.01
N THR A 215 7.04 -14.93 -0.18
CA THR A 215 6.92 -15.18 1.27
C THR A 215 6.60 -13.89 2.03
N SER A 216 5.82 -13.97 3.12
CA SER A 216 5.55 -12.79 3.95
C SER A 216 6.80 -12.32 4.68
N LYS A 217 7.02 -11.01 4.74
CA LYS A 217 8.03 -10.38 5.58
C LYS A 217 7.47 -10.05 6.95
N ARG A 218 8.36 -9.95 7.94
CA ARG A 218 8.05 -9.46 9.29
C ARG A 218 8.12 -7.93 9.28
N TYR A 219 6.95 -7.30 9.12
CA TYR A 219 6.81 -5.85 9.11
C TYR A 219 5.56 -5.42 9.89
N PRO A 220 5.59 -4.27 10.59
CA PRO A 220 6.78 -3.46 10.88
C PRO A 220 7.66 -4.11 11.96
N SER A 221 8.96 -3.82 11.97
CA SER A 221 9.87 -4.27 13.03
C SER A 221 9.58 -3.52 14.36
N PRO A 222 9.71 -4.13 15.54
CA PRO A 222 9.41 -3.48 16.83
C PRO A 222 10.35 -2.31 17.08
N LEU A 223 11.59 -2.45 16.58
CA LEU A 223 12.63 -1.43 16.67
C LEU A 223 12.23 -0.12 15.98
N LEU A 224 11.28 -0.18 15.02
CA LEU A 224 10.80 1.02 14.32
C LEU A 224 9.73 1.78 15.11
N GLY A 225 9.14 1.17 16.15
CA GLY A 225 8.06 1.78 16.92
C GLY A 225 6.79 2.09 16.10
N LEU A 226 6.61 1.43 14.97
CA LEU A 226 5.47 1.61 14.08
C LEU A 226 4.31 0.71 14.51
N ARG A 227 3.10 1.25 14.57
CA ARG A 227 1.86 0.52 14.85
C ARG A 227 0.88 0.76 13.73
N LEU A 228 0.56 -0.29 12.99
CA LEU A 228 -0.22 -0.18 11.77
C LEU A 228 -1.59 0.45 12.05
N PRO A 229 -2.08 1.35 11.17
CA PRO A 229 -3.39 1.95 11.30
C PRO A 229 -4.50 0.94 10.99
N ALA A 230 -5.74 1.36 11.21
CA ALA A 230 -6.89 0.68 10.62
C ALA A 230 -6.90 0.91 9.10
N PHE A 231 -7.26 -0.11 8.33
CA PHE A 231 -7.37 -0.06 6.88
C PHE A 231 -8.79 -0.39 6.45
N HIS A 232 -9.34 0.42 5.55
CA HIS A 232 -10.55 0.10 4.79
C HIS A 232 -10.20 0.09 3.31
N ILE A 233 -10.15 -1.11 2.73
CA ILE A 233 -9.74 -1.33 1.35
C ILE A 233 -10.99 -1.66 0.55
N HIS A 234 -11.22 -0.94 -0.54
CA HIS A 234 -12.26 -1.22 -1.50
C HIS A 234 -11.63 -1.72 -2.80
N ALA A 235 -12.20 -2.77 -3.41
CA ALA A 235 -11.76 -3.26 -4.71
C ALA A 235 -12.91 -3.80 -5.57
N GLY A 236 -12.90 -3.50 -6.86
CA GLY A 236 -13.88 -4.02 -7.81
C GLY A 236 -13.44 -5.35 -8.43
N LYS A 237 -14.27 -6.39 -8.34
CA LYS A 237 -13.99 -7.73 -8.90
C LYS A 237 -13.77 -7.71 -10.41
N SER A 238 -14.32 -6.72 -11.10
CA SER A 238 -14.13 -6.58 -12.54
C SER A 238 -12.68 -6.30 -12.92
N SER A 239 -11.88 -5.67 -12.05
CA SER A 239 -10.45 -5.47 -12.24
C SER A 239 -9.65 -6.60 -11.60
N SER A 240 -9.38 -7.68 -12.34
CA SER A 240 -8.65 -8.83 -11.81
C SER A 240 -7.27 -8.46 -11.26
N LEU A 241 -6.55 -7.54 -11.92
CA LEU A 241 -5.25 -7.05 -11.46
C LEU A 241 -5.35 -6.34 -10.10
N LEU A 242 -6.19 -5.30 -10.00
CA LEU A 242 -6.27 -4.48 -8.79
C LEU A 242 -6.96 -5.23 -7.65
N PHE A 243 -7.97 -6.05 -7.96
CA PHE A 243 -8.61 -6.92 -6.98
C PHE A 243 -7.62 -7.94 -6.39
N GLY A 244 -6.83 -8.61 -7.23
CA GLY A 244 -5.82 -9.57 -6.75
C GLY A 244 -4.76 -8.92 -5.86
N GLN A 245 -4.31 -7.72 -6.22
CA GLN A 245 -3.38 -6.95 -5.38
C GLN A 245 -4.03 -6.52 -4.05
N ALA A 246 -5.26 -6.01 -4.07
CA ALA A 246 -5.98 -5.57 -2.88
C ALA A 246 -6.28 -6.72 -1.92
N GLU A 247 -6.66 -7.90 -2.44
CA GLU A 247 -6.89 -9.11 -1.67
C GLU A 247 -5.61 -9.60 -1.00
N GLU A 248 -4.51 -9.70 -1.77
CA GLU A 248 -3.23 -10.09 -1.19
C GLU A 248 -2.79 -9.07 -0.11
N PHE A 249 -2.90 -7.78 -0.39
CA PHE A 249 -2.48 -6.73 0.53
C PHE A 249 -3.26 -6.80 1.84
N THR A 250 -4.58 -6.98 1.75
CA THR A 250 -5.48 -7.19 2.90
C THR A 250 -5.02 -8.38 3.73
N ARG A 251 -4.75 -9.52 3.10
CA ARG A 251 -4.29 -10.73 3.78
C ARG A 251 -2.96 -10.49 4.50
N ARG A 252 -2.00 -9.84 3.84
CA ARG A 252 -0.68 -9.53 4.43
C ARG A 252 -0.78 -8.52 5.58
N LEU A 253 -1.65 -7.52 5.48
CA LEU A 253 -1.92 -6.56 6.57
C LEU A 253 -2.54 -7.24 7.79
N ARG A 254 -3.49 -8.16 7.59
CA ARG A 254 -4.07 -8.95 8.70
C ARG A 254 -3.00 -9.78 9.40
N GLN A 255 -2.14 -10.47 8.62
CA GLN A 255 -0.99 -11.21 9.17
C GLN A 255 -0.05 -10.28 9.97
N ALA A 256 0.19 -9.06 9.49
CA ALA A 256 1.00 -8.08 10.22
C ALA A 256 0.33 -7.64 11.54
N HIS A 257 -0.98 -7.37 11.55
CA HIS A 257 -1.72 -7.00 12.76
C HIS A 257 -1.73 -8.11 13.81
N VAL A 258 -1.92 -9.37 13.41
CA VAL A 258 -1.83 -10.52 14.33
C VAL A 258 -0.45 -10.59 15.00
N ARG A 259 0.62 -10.39 14.22
CA ARG A 259 2.00 -10.38 14.75
C ARG A 259 2.27 -9.22 15.70
N GLN A 260 1.69 -8.06 15.46
CA GLN A 260 1.84 -6.89 16.33
C GLN A 260 1.09 -7.04 17.67
N ALA A 261 0.00 -7.82 17.70
CA ALA A 261 -0.77 -8.05 18.92
C ALA A 261 -0.05 -8.97 19.92
N GLY A 262 0.75 -9.93 19.44
CA GLY A 262 1.56 -10.81 20.28
C GLY A 262 2.89 -10.19 20.69
N GLU A 263 2.91 -9.15 21.54
CA GLU A 263 4.14 -8.44 21.96
C GLU A 263 5.24 -9.37 22.52
N LEU A 264 4.86 -10.47 23.21
CA LEU A 264 5.78 -11.52 23.68
C LEU A 264 6.20 -12.54 22.59
N GLU A 265 5.44 -12.63 21.50
CA GLU A 265 5.69 -13.53 20.37
C GLU A 265 6.24 -12.80 19.14
N PHE A 266 6.71 -11.56 19.34
CA PHE A 266 7.39 -10.81 18.31
C PHE A 266 8.76 -11.45 17.99
N GLY A 267 8.71 -12.55 17.25
CA GLY A 267 9.88 -13.34 16.85
C GLY A 267 9.56 -14.75 16.38
N ARG A 268 8.38 -15.31 16.72
CA ARG A 268 8.01 -16.70 16.38
C ARG A 268 7.59 -16.90 14.92
N LYS A 269 7.81 -18.12 14.41
CA LYS A 269 7.40 -18.61 13.09
C LYS A 269 5.88 -18.37 12.91
N VAL A 270 5.44 -18.06 11.69
CA VAL A 270 4.01 -18.20 11.36
C VAL A 270 3.71 -19.68 11.46
N LEU A 271 2.83 -20.04 12.38
CA LEU A 271 2.42 -21.43 12.54
C LEU A 271 1.62 -21.84 11.29
N ASP A 272 1.97 -22.98 10.75
CA ASP A 272 1.20 -23.60 9.67
C ASP A 272 -0.12 -24.16 10.25
N GLU A 273 -1.14 -24.41 9.42
CA GLU A 273 -2.47 -24.86 9.90
C GLU A 273 -2.37 -26.12 10.76
N ASP A 274 -1.49 -27.05 10.39
CA ASP A 274 -1.19 -28.28 11.13
C ASP A 274 -0.56 -27.99 12.52
N GLU A 275 0.34 -26.99 12.61
CA GLU A 275 0.97 -26.60 13.87
C GLU A 275 -0.05 -25.94 14.81
N ILE A 276 -1.00 -25.17 14.27
CA ILE A 276 -2.12 -24.60 15.04
C ILE A 276 -3.04 -25.71 15.54
N ASP A 277 -3.23 -26.76 14.73
CA ASP A 277 -4.06 -27.92 15.06
C ASP A 277 -3.43 -28.89 16.05
N GLU A 278 -2.17 -28.70 16.42
CA GLU A 278 -1.51 -29.40 17.53
C GLU A 278 -1.53 -28.59 18.84
N MET A 279 -1.89 -27.30 18.79
CA MET A 279 -1.91 -26.42 19.98
C MET A 279 -3.07 -26.71 20.93
N ASN A 280 -2.89 -26.31 22.19
CA ASN A 280 -3.93 -26.41 23.21
C ASN A 280 -5.14 -25.52 22.83
N GLU A 281 -6.33 -25.94 23.24
CA GLU A 281 -7.58 -25.26 22.91
C GLU A 281 -7.59 -23.78 23.35
N SER A 282 -6.94 -23.46 24.47
CA SER A 282 -6.78 -22.09 24.96
C SER A 282 -5.95 -21.22 24.00
N GLU A 283 -4.87 -21.76 23.45
CA GLU A 283 -3.96 -21.02 22.58
C GLU A 283 -4.59 -20.80 21.19
N ARG A 284 -5.34 -21.80 20.69
CA ARG A 284 -6.14 -21.63 19.45
C ARG A 284 -7.19 -20.54 19.58
N ARG A 285 -7.87 -20.46 20.74
CA ARG A 285 -8.85 -19.39 21.02
C ARG A 285 -8.19 -18.02 21.04
N GLU A 286 -6.99 -17.90 21.60
CA GLU A 286 -6.23 -16.65 21.61
C GLU A 286 -5.80 -16.22 20.19
N ILE A 287 -5.28 -17.14 19.38
CA ILE A 287 -4.95 -16.88 17.97
C ILE A 287 -6.19 -16.44 17.20
N ALA A 288 -7.31 -17.17 17.34
CA ALA A 288 -8.57 -16.83 16.69
C ALA A 288 -9.09 -15.44 17.11
N GLN A 289 -8.93 -15.06 18.38
CA GLN A 289 -9.28 -13.71 18.85
C GLN A 289 -8.40 -12.64 18.19
N ARG A 290 -7.09 -12.85 18.12
CA ARG A 290 -6.16 -11.92 17.46
C ARG A 290 -6.48 -11.78 15.96
N GLU A 291 -6.85 -12.87 15.30
CA GLU A 291 -7.29 -12.83 13.90
C GLU A 291 -8.60 -12.05 13.71
N MET A 292 -9.57 -12.24 14.62
CA MET A 292 -10.82 -11.49 14.63
C MET A 292 -10.56 -9.98 14.80
N GLU A 293 -9.66 -9.60 15.70
CA GLU A 293 -9.24 -8.21 15.88
C GLU A 293 -8.52 -7.66 14.63
N ALA A 294 -7.64 -8.44 14.01
CA ALA A 294 -6.98 -8.06 12.77
C ALA A 294 -7.97 -7.85 11.62
N ARG A 295 -9.04 -8.67 11.53
CA ARG A 295 -10.13 -8.47 10.56
C ARG A 295 -10.93 -7.21 10.82
N LYS A 296 -11.15 -6.83 12.09
CA LYS A 296 -11.79 -5.56 12.43
C LYS A 296 -10.94 -4.37 12.03
N LYS A 297 -9.60 -4.47 12.20
CA LYS A 297 -8.65 -3.42 11.80
C LYS A 297 -8.42 -3.34 10.30
N VAL A 298 -8.58 -4.42 9.55
CA VAL A 298 -8.35 -4.46 8.09
C VAL A 298 -9.58 -5.02 7.38
N GLN A 299 -10.40 -4.10 6.90
CA GLN A 299 -11.66 -4.38 6.22
C GLN A 299 -11.43 -4.35 4.70
N LEU A 300 -11.99 -5.32 3.99
CA LEU A 300 -11.99 -5.39 2.53
C LEU A 300 -13.44 -5.43 2.03
N SER A 301 -13.85 -4.37 1.36
CA SER A 301 -15.17 -4.20 0.75
C SER A 301 -15.04 -4.45 -0.75
N VAL A 302 -15.94 -5.28 -1.30
CA VAL A 302 -15.80 -5.78 -2.67
C VAL A 302 -17.06 -5.49 -3.47
N SER A 303 -16.90 -4.84 -4.63
CA SER A 303 -18.00 -4.60 -5.57
C SER A 303 -17.89 -5.49 -6.81
N GLN A 304 -19.01 -5.65 -7.52
CA GLN A 304 -19.04 -6.42 -8.78
C GLN A 304 -18.54 -5.59 -9.98
N ASP A 305 -18.68 -4.27 -9.90
CA ASP A 305 -18.25 -3.31 -10.92
C ASP A 305 -16.72 -3.07 -10.85
N LEU A 306 -16.26 -1.98 -11.45
CA LEU A 306 -14.85 -1.56 -11.40
C LEU A 306 -14.43 -1.04 -10.01
N GLY A 307 -15.39 -0.66 -9.14
CA GLY A 307 -15.13 -0.22 -7.77
C GLY A 307 -14.52 1.19 -7.65
N MET A 308 -14.67 2.05 -8.65
CA MET A 308 -14.03 3.37 -8.68
C MET A 308 -14.80 4.42 -7.86
N TRP A 309 -14.09 5.41 -7.33
CA TRP A 309 -14.61 6.65 -6.77
C TRP A 309 -14.86 7.67 -7.89
N ASP A 310 -15.89 7.42 -8.68
CA ASP A 310 -16.27 8.26 -9.80
C ASP A 310 -17.54 9.10 -9.51
N ALA A 311 -18.03 9.81 -10.52
CA ALA A 311 -19.27 10.57 -10.45
C ALA A 311 -20.53 9.70 -10.59
N SER A 312 -20.42 8.37 -10.65
CA SER A 312 -21.61 7.52 -10.68
C SER A 312 -22.33 7.54 -9.31
N PRO A 313 -23.64 7.20 -9.26
CA PRO A 313 -24.33 7.00 -7.99
C PRO A 313 -23.61 6.02 -7.07
N GLU A 314 -23.07 4.94 -7.63
CA GLU A 314 -22.32 3.91 -6.90
C GLU A 314 -20.99 4.45 -6.39
N GLY A 315 -20.26 5.22 -7.20
CA GLY A 315 -19.02 5.90 -6.84
C GLY A 315 -19.22 6.90 -5.70
N ARG A 316 -20.25 7.74 -5.79
CA ARG A 316 -20.63 8.67 -4.71
C ARG A 316 -20.98 7.95 -3.41
N ALA A 317 -21.72 6.85 -3.49
CA ALA A 317 -22.07 6.04 -2.33
C ALA A 317 -20.82 5.46 -1.65
N ARG A 318 -19.85 4.98 -2.43
CA ARG A 318 -18.54 4.49 -1.92
C ARG A 318 -17.74 5.60 -1.24
N VAL A 319 -17.71 6.81 -1.80
CA VAL A 319 -17.03 7.96 -1.18
C VAL A 319 -17.72 8.35 0.13
N ALA A 320 -19.06 8.32 0.19
CA ALA A 320 -19.81 8.60 1.42
C ALA A 320 -19.59 7.53 2.50
N GLU A 321 -19.57 6.24 2.12
CA GLU A 321 -19.24 5.13 3.03
C GLU A 321 -17.83 5.29 3.61
N MET A 322 -16.85 5.55 2.74
CA MET A 322 -15.47 5.81 3.15
C MET A 322 -15.37 7.02 4.08
N ALA A 323 -16.04 8.13 3.77
CA ALA A 323 -16.04 9.34 4.58
C ALA A 323 -16.62 9.09 5.98
N LYS A 324 -17.70 8.32 6.07
CA LYS A 324 -18.29 7.90 7.35
C LYS A 324 -17.31 7.06 8.16
N TRP A 325 -16.70 6.04 7.53
CA TRP A 325 -15.72 5.17 8.19
C TRP A 325 -14.50 5.95 8.71
N VAL A 326 -13.96 6.87 7.91
CA VAL A 326 -12.86 7.75 8.32
C VAL A 326 -13.27 8.65 9.48
N SER A 327 -14.49 9.19 9.45
CA SER A 327 -15.02 10.04 10.52
C SER A 327 -15.13 9.29 11.84
N ASP A 328 -15.61 8.05 11.81
CA ASP A 328 -15.69 7.20 12.99
C ASP A 328 -14.29 6.82 13.52
N ALA A 329 -13.30 6.65 12.65
CA ALA A 329 -11.92 6.34 13.05
C ALA A 329 -11.15 7.54 13.64
N LEU A 330 -11.56 8.77 13.32
CA LEU A 330 -10.94 10.01 13.81
C LEU A 330 -11.59 10.58 15.09
N ARG A 331 -12.78 10.11 15.46
CA ARG A 331 -13.44 10.44 16.73
C ARG A 331 -12.69 9.89 17.94
#